data_AF-A0A2V7HKJ1-F1
#
_entry.id   AF-A0A2V7HKJ1-F1
#
_cell.length_a   1.000
_cell.length_b   1.000
_cell.length_c   1.000
_cell.angle_alpha   90.00
_cell.angle_beta   90.00
_cell.angle_gamma   90.00
#
_symmetry.space_group_name_H-M   'P 1'
#
loop_
_entity.id
_entity.type
_entity.pdbx_description
1 polymer ?
#
loop_
_entity_poly.entity_id
_entity_poly.type
_entity_poly.pdbx_seq_one_letter_code
_entity_poly.pdbx_strand_id
1 'polypeptide(L)'
;MKLMIGSGAEAWMMADKLAAAHIPVLTGAENNIPAGFAALGQRQENAGLLRKAGVEVALIGNAGGGDEEAFNVRNLRQEAGNAVSYGMTWDDALRAVTLAPAEFFGAGDRVGSLQPGREGNVVVWSLLIERYRNLPGTHNTPPP
;
A
#
# COMPACT_ATOMS: atom_id res chain seq x y z
N MET A 1 -18.48 -10.34 11.08
CA MET A 1 -17.61 -9.15 11.22
C MET A 1 -16.17 -9.62 11.09
N LYS A 2 -15.32 -8.97 10.29
CA LYS A 2 -13.93 -9.40 10.03
C LYS A 2 -13.00 -8.50 10.85
N LEU A 3 -12.12 -9.07 11.66
CA LEU A 3 -11.15 -8.33 12.46
C LEU A 3 -10.01 -7.82 11.56
N MET A 4 -9.59 -6.58 11.75
CA MET A 4 -8.48 -5.96 11.03
C MET A 4 -7.71 -5.03 11.97
N ILE A 5 -6.42 -4.82 11.72
CA ILE A 5 -5.61 -3.83 12.45
C ILE A 5 -5.50 -2.56 11.59
N GLY A 6 -5.84 -1.40 12.19
CA GLY A 6 -5.66 -0.09 11.57
C GLY A 6 -4.39 0.60 12.02
N SER A 7 -3.75 1.33 11.10
CA SER A 7 -2.40 1.94 11.20
C SER A 7 -1.30 0.90 11.42
N GLY A 8 -1.33 0.18 12.54
CA GLY A 8 -0.40 -0.91 12.82
C GLY A 8 1.07 -0.47 12.77
N ALA A 9 1.41 0.65 13.41
CA ALA A 9 2.76 1.26 13.40
C ALA A 9 3.89 0.25 13.67
N GLU A 10 3.65 -0.73 14.55
CA GLU A 10 4.59 -1.79 14.92
C GLU A 10 4.08 -3.20 14.56
N ALA A 11 3.11 -3.29 13.64
CA ALA A 11 2.52 -4.58 13.24
C ALA A 11 3.58 -5.55 12.68
N TRP A 12 4.63 -5.03 12.02
CA TRP A 12 5.78 -5.81 11.58
C TRP A 12 6.43 -6.65 12.69
N MET A 13 6.38 -6.20 13.95
CA MET A 13 6.96 -6.94 15.07
C MET A 13 6.19 -8.23 15.37
N MET A 14 4.93 -8.31 14.97
CA MET A 14 4.05 -9.46 15.18
C MET A 14 3.61 -10.10 13.86
N ALA A 15 4.33 -9.85 12.77
CA ALA A 15 3.95 -10.26 11.41
C ALA A 15 3.62 -11.76 11.31
N ASP A 16 4.45 -12.63 11.90
CA ASP A 16 4.22 -14.08 11.89
C ASP A 16 2.90 -14.47 12.58
N LYS A 17 2.56 -13.82 13.69
CA LYS A 17 1.30 -14.08 14.42
C LYS A 17 0.10 -13.57 13.65
N LEU A 18 0.23 -12.40 13.01
CA LEU A 18 -0.82 -11.83 12.16
C LEU A 18 -1.08 -12.71 10.94
N ALA A 19 -0.02 -13.23 10.32
CA ALA A 19 -0.10 -14.14 9.20
C ALA A 19 -0.78 -15.46 9.60
N ALA A 20 -0.33 -16.06 10.71
CA ALA A 20 -0.91 -17.30 11.24
C ALA A 20 -2.40 -17.16 11.64
N ALA A 21 -2.80 -15.97 12.10
CA ALA A 21 -4.18 -15.67 12.45
C ALA A 21 -5.03 -15.16 11.26
N HIS A 22 -4.43 -14.98 10.08
CA HIS A 22 -5.07 -14.37 8.92
C HIS A 22 -5.69 -12.99 9.21
N ILE A 23 -5.02 -12.19 10.05
CA ILE A 23 -5.47 -10.84 10.41
C ILE A 23 -4.82 -9.83 9.45
N PRO A 24 -5.61 -9.17 8.58
CA PRO A 24 -5.07 -8.16 7.68
C PRO A 24 -4.73 -6.85 8.40
N VAL A 25 -3.85 -6.07 7.78
CA VAL A 25 -3.39 -4.77 8.29
C VAL A 25 -3.66 -3.66 7.28
N LEU A 26 -4.20 -2.55 7.77
CA LEU A 26 -4.35 -1.30 7.03
C LEU A 26 -3.26 -0.34 7.52
N THR A 27 -2.28 -0.02 6.68
CA THR A 27 -1.13 0.84 7.03
C THR A 27 -0.76 1.76 5.88
N GLY A 28 -0.01 2.82 6.17
CA GLY A 28 0.65 3.68 5.20
C GLY A 28 2.10 3.25 5.02
N ALA A 29 2.75 3.74 3.98
CA ALA A 29 4.13 3.44 3.63
C ALA A 29 5.10 4.58 3.97
N GLU A 30 4.58 5.76 4.28
CA GLU A 30 5.40 6.97 4.46
C GLU A 30 5.79 7.23 5.92
N ASN A 31 5.05 6.67 6.88
CA ASN A 31 5.21 7.07 8.26
C ASN A 31 6.33 6.31 9.01
N ASN A 32 7.29 7.06 9.53
CA ASN A 32 8.39 6.56 10.35
C ASN A 32 8.72 7.43 11.56
N ILE A 33 7.87 8.42 11.85
CA ILE A 33 8.04 9.29 13.02
C ILE A 33 7.14 8.75 14.14
N PRO A 34 7.71 8.19 15.22
CA PRO A 34 6.91 7.68 16.33
C PRO A 34 6.03 8.78 16.92
N ALA A 35 4.72 8.56 16.96
CA ALA A 35 3.78 9.49 17.60
C ALA A 35 3.89 9.49 19.14
N GLY A 36 4.62 8.53 19.71
CA GLY A 36 4.86 8.40 21.15
C GLY A 36 5.62 7.12 21.49
N PHE A 37 5.80 6.85 22.79
CA PHE A 37 6.57 5.71 23.28
C PHE A 37 6.02 4.33 22.87
N ALA A 38 4.74 4.25 22.52
CA ALA A 38 4.11 3.00 22.06
C ALA A 38 4.37 2.68 20.57
N ALA A 39 5.16 3.50 19.87
CA ALA A 39 5.43 3.34 18.44
C ALA A 39 6.91 3.61 18.07
N LEU A 40 7.84 3.37 19.00
CA LEU A 40 9.28 3.66 18.80
C LEU A 40 9.90 2.89 17.63
N GLY A 41 9.38 1.70 17.32
CA GLY A 41 9.82 0.83 16.23
C GLY A 41 9.17 1.13 14.88
N GLN A 42 8.35 2.17 14.79
CA GLN A 42 7.68 2.56 13.55
C GLN A 42 8.67 2.87 12.44
N ARG A 43 8.40 2.36 11.23
CA ARG A 43 9.32 2.38 10.09
C ARG A 43 8.59 2.24 8.77
N GLN A 44 9.17 2.74 7.68
CA GLN A 44 8.57 2.66 6.35
C GLN A 44 8.47 1.23 5.81
N GLU A 45 9.37 0.34 6.22
CA GLU A 45 9.39 -1.05 5.77
C GLU A 45 8.22 -1.89 6.34
N ASN A 46 7.38 -1.32 7.21
CA ASN A 46 6.28 -2.03 7.87
C ASN A 46 5.41 -2.83 6.88
N ALA A 47 4.94 -2.19 5.81
CA ALA A 47 4.11 -2.83 4.80
C ALA A 47 4.85 -3.95 4.04
N GLY A 48 6.12 -3.71 3.68
CA GLY A 48 6.97 -4.70 3.00
C GLY A 48 7.24 -5.93 3.88
N LEU A 49 7.55 -5.72 5.15
CA LEU A 49 7.79 -6.78 6.14
C LEU A 49 6.53 -7.62 6.39
N LEU A 50 5.38 -6.97 6.52
CA LEU A 50 4.09 -7.65 6.67
C LEU A 50 3.76 -8.52 5.45
N ARG A 51 3.92 -7.98 4.23
CA ARG A 51 3.70 -8.75 3.01
C ARG A 51 4.66 -9.92 2.88
N LYS A 52 5.94 -9.72 3.18
CA LYS A 52 6.94 -10.79 3.19
C LYS A 52 6.59 -11.93 4.15
N ALA A 53 5.97 -11.61 5.29
CA ALA A 53 5.48 -12.60 6.25
C ALA A 53 4.15 -13.27 5.84
N GLY A 54 3.52 -12.84 4.74
CA GLY A 54 2.24 -13.39 4.26
C GLY A 54 1.00 -12.69 4.83
N VAL A 55 1.15 -11.57 5.53
CA VAL A 55 0.01 -10.76 6.00
C VAL A 55 -0.60 -10.00 4.83
N GLU A 56 -1.91 -10.08 4.62
CA GLU A 56 -2.59 -9.23 3.64
C GLU A 56 -2.57 -7.77 4.12
N VAL A 57 -2.16 -6.86 3.23
CA VAL A 57 -2.02 -5.44 3.52
C VAL A 57 -2.94 -4.64 2.59
N ALA A 58 -3.64 -3.67 3.15
CA ALA A 58 -4.22 -2.57 2.38
C ALA A 58 -3.46 -1.28 2.71
N LEU A 59 -3.06 -0.56 1.67
CA LEU A 59 -2.46 0.75 1.86
C LEU A 59 -3.58 1.77 2.06
N ILE A 60 -3.45 2.57 3.10
CA ILE A 60 -4.36 3.68 3.40
C ILE A 60 -3.60 4.99 3.27
N GLY A 61 -4.31 6.04 2.84
CA GLY A 61 -3.73 7.38 2.84
C GLY A 61 -3.45 7.80 4.28
N ASN A 62 -2.19 8.13 4.56
CA ASN A 62 -1.70 8.57 5.86
C ASN A 62 -1.85 7.56 7.01
N ALA A 63 -0.74 6.96 7.43
CA ALA A 63 -0.69 6.20 8.68
C ALA A 63 0.29 6.79 9.69
N GLY A 64 0.36 8.13 9.82
CA GLY A 64 1.23 8.78 10.79
C GLY A 64 0.88 10.15 11.34
N GLY A 65 0.97 10.23 12.68
CA GLY A 65 1.71 11.32 13.32
C GLY A 65 1.01 12.65 13.56
N GLY A 66 -0.23 12.66 14.04
CA GLY A 66 -0.86 13.85 14.63
C GLY A 66 -1.52 14.79 13.62
N ASP A 67 -2.73 15.22 13.98
CA ASP A 67 -3.61 16.16 13.29
C ASP A 67 -4.30 15.66 12.00
N GLU A 68 -5.58 15.29 12.14
CA GLU A 68 -6.69 15.56 11.19
C GLU A 68 -6.46 15.47 9.66
N GLU A 69 -5.67 14.51 9.17
CA GLU A 69 -5.31 14.43 7.74
C GLU A 69 -6.01 13.31 6.96
N ALA A 70 -7.24 12.97 7.33
CA ALA A 70 -8.12 12.03 6.60
C ALA A 70 -8.45 12.44 5.14
N PHE A 71 -7.86 13.53 4.63
CA PHE A 71 -8.21 14.18 3.36
C PHE A 71 -7.23 13.92 2.20
N ASN A 72 -6.22 13.06 2.36
CA ASN A 72 -5.17 12.84 1.36
C ASN A 72 -5.27 11.54 0.56
N VAL A 73 -6.47 10.97 0.37
CA VAL A 73 -6.69 9.78 -0.50
C VAL A 73 -6.11 9.98 -1.92
N ARG A 74 -6.05 11.22 -2.40
CA ARG A 74 -5.38 11.61 -3.66
C ARG A 74 -3.91 11.14 -3.77
N ASN A 75 -3.24 10.92 -2.63
CA ASN A 75 -1.84 10.50 -2.55
C ASN A 75 -1.68 8.98 -2.52
N LEU A 76 -2.76 8.18 -2.59
CA LEU A 76 -2.67 6.71 -2.47
C LEU A 76 -1.74 6.06 -3.52
N ARG A 77 -1.60 6.68 -4.70
CA ARG A 77 -0.61 6.27 -5.71
C ARG A 77 0.83 6.47 -5.25
N GLN A 78 1.08 7.58 -4.56
CA GLN A 78 2.39 7.88 -3.98
C GLN A 78 2.70 6.89 -2.86
N GLU A 79 1.74 6.60 -1.98
CA GLU A 79 1.86 5.58 -0.94
C GLU A 79 2.26 4.22 -1.53
N ALA A 80 1.59 3.78 -2.61
CA ALA A 80 1.96 2.54 -3.30
C ALA A 80 3.37 2.58 -3.87
N GLY A 81 3.78 3.69 -4.49
CA GLY A 81 5.15 3.86 -5.01
C GLY A 81 6.20 3.84 -3.89
N ASN A 82 5.92 4.48 -2.77
CA ASN A 82 6.80 4.47 -1.59
C ASN A 82 6.88 3.07 -0.97
N ALA A 83 5.76 2.35 -0.89
CA ALA A 83 5.75 0.99 -0.37
C ALA A 83 6.66 0.05 -1.18
N VAL A 84 6.72 0.22 -2.51
CA VAL A 84 7.66 -0.51 -3.37
C VAL A 84 9.10 -0.17 -3.02
N SER A 85 9.43 1.12 -2.87
CA SER A 85 10.77 1.58 -2.47
C SER A 85 11.21 1.01 -1.11
N TYR A 86 10.26 0.66 -0.23
CA TYR A 86 10.51 0.10 1.10
C TYR A 86 10.19 -1.40 1.23
N GLY A 87 10.17 -2.14 0.12
CA GLY A 87 10.27 -3.60 0.11
C GLY A 87 9.00 -4.37 -0.23
N MET A 88 7.91 -3.70 -0.64
CA MET A 88 6.81 -4.40 -1.33
C MET A 88 7.19 -4.68 -2.79
N THR A 89 6.66 -5.78 -3.34
CA THR A 89 6.67 -5.95 -4.80
C THR A 89 5.69 -4.99 -5.46
N TRP A 90 5.87 -4.72 -6.75
CA TRP A 90 4.94 -3.88 -7.51
C TRP A 90 3.51 -4.46 -7.51
N ASP A 91 3.38 -5.78 -7.67
CA ASP A 91 2.09 -6.48 -7.65
C ASP A 91 1.42 -6.41 -6.28
N ASP A 92 2.18 -6.60 -5.19
CA ASP A 92 1.64 -6.46 -3.84
C ASP A 92 1.16 -5.02 -3.59
N ALA A 93 1.92 -4.02 -4.00
CA ALA A 93 1.56 -2.61 -3.83
C ALA A 93 0.31 -2.24 -4.63
N LEU A 94 0.20 -2.71 -5.88
CA LEU A 94 -1.01 -2.52 -6.69
C LEU A 94 -2.23 -3.22 -6.05
N ARG A 95 -2.07 -4.46 -5.60
CA ARG A 95 -3.13 -5.22 -4.92
C ARG A 95 -3.58 -4.51 -3.64
N ALA A 96 -2.64 -3.95 -2.87
CA ALA A 96 -2.90 -3.26 -1.61
C ALA A 96 -3.74 -1.98 -1.76
N VAL A 97 -3.80 -1.39 -2.96
CA VAL A 97 -4.65 -0.21 -3.26
C VAL A 97 -5.86 -0.56 -4.14
N THR A 98 -6.08 -1.83 -4.47
CA THR A 98 -7.17 -2.27 -5.35
C THR A 98 -7.96 -3.45 -4.76
N LEU A 99 -7.51 -4.68 -4.98
CA LEU A 99 -8.26 -5.88 -4.65
C LEU A 99 -8.27 -6.20 -3.16
N ALA A 100 -7.16 -5.97 -2.45
CA ALA A 100 -7.09 -6.24 -1.00
C ALA A 100 -8.13 -5.45 -0.19
N PRO A 101 -8.24 -4.11 -0.30
CA PRO A 101 -9.29 -3.38 0.41
C PRO A 101 -10.70 -3.81 -0.03
N ALA A 102 -10.91 -4.13 -1.31
CA ALA A 102 -12.20 -4.66 -1.77
C ALA A 102 -12.56 -5.98 -1.07
N GLU A 103 -11.63 -6.91 -0.95
CA GLU A 103 -11.83 -8.18 -0.23
C GLU A 103 -12.02 -7.99 1.28
N PHE A 104 -11.35 -7.01 1.89
CA PHE A 104 -11.48 -6.71 3.31
C PHE A 104 -12.89 -6.23 3.65
N PHE A 105 -13.46 -5.37 2.80
CA PHE A 105 -14.80 -4.81 2.96
C PHE A 105 -15.91 -5.63 2.28
N GLY A 106 -15.61 -6.83 1.78
CA GLY A 106 -16.62 -7.75 1.22
C GLY A 106 -17.16 -7.35 -0.15
N ALA A 107 -16.43 -6.52 -0.90
CA ALA A 107 -16.74 -6.11 -2.27
C ALA A 107 -15.77 -6.74 -3.31
N GLY A 108 -14.92 -7.67 -2.87
CA GLY A 108 -13.90 -8.32 -3.71
C GLY A 108 -14.45 -9.23 -4.79
N ASP A 109 -15.76 -9.43 -4.88
CA ASP A 109 -16.49 -10.08 -5.97
C ASP A 109 -17.02 -9.07 -7.01
N ARG A 110 -17.09 -7.79 -6.66
CA ARG A 110 -17.65 -6.71 -7.49
C ARG A 110 -16.62 -5.72 -8.01
N VAL A 111 -15.60 -5.39 -7.21
CA VAL A 111 -14.63 -4.31 -7.53
C VAL A 111 -13.19 -4.75 -7.22
N GLY A 112 -12.23 -3.87 -7.51
CA GLY A 112 -10.82 -4.05 -7.14
C GLY A 112 -9.99 -4.90 -8.10
N SER A 113 -10.60 -5.52 -9.12
CA SER A 113 -9.86 -6.19 -10.20
C SER A 113 -10.62 -6.18 -11.51
N LEU A 114 -9.89 -6.36 -12.62
CA LEU A 114 -10.46 -6.43 -13.96
C LEU A 114 -10.77 -7.90 -14.31
N GLN A 115 -12.00 -8.32 -14.04
CA GLN A 115 -12.50 -9.66 -14.39
C GLN A 115 -13.91 -9.58 -14.97
N PRO A 116 -14.30 -10.51 -15.85
CA PRO A 116 -15.68 -10.59 -16.36
C PRO A 116 -16.70 -10.70 -15.23
N GLY A 117 -17.83 -9.99 -15.35
CA GLY A 117 -18.90 -9.99 -14.36
C GLY A 117 -18.73 -9.01 -13.19
N ARG A 118 -17.57 -8.35 -13.08
CA ARG A 118 -17.31 -7.28 -12.10
C ARG A 118 -17.73 -5.91 -12.63
N GLU A 119 -17.81 -4.92 -11.73
CA GLU A 119 -18.09 -3.53 -12.10
C GLU A 119 -16.95 -2.95 -12.94
N GLY A 120 -17.31 -2.17 -13.97
CA GLY A 120 -16.38 -1.55 -14.92
C GLY A 120 -15.62 -0.33 -14.36
N ASN A 121 -15.20 -0.37 -13.10
CA ASN A 121 -14.44 0.71 -12.46
C ASN A 121 -13.00 0.69 -12.96
N VAL A 122 -12.68 1.59 -13.90
CA VAL A 122 -11.38 1.66 -14.56
C VAL A 122 -10.79 3.07 -14.49
N VAL A 123 -9.46 3.13 -14.42
CA VAL A 123 -8.71 4.38 -14.54
C VAL A 123 -7.67 4.20 -15.65
N VAL A 124 -7.70 5.08 -16.64
CA VAL A 124 -6.73 5.08 -17.74
C VAL A 124 -5.65 6.10 -17.43
N TRP A 125 -4.42 5.63 -17.29
CA TRP A 125 -3.25 6.48 -17.04
C TRP A 125 -2.54 6.77 -18.35
N SER A 126 -2.16 8.02 -18.55
CA SER A 126 -1.16 8.34 -19.56
C SER A 126 0.21 7.90 -19.04
N LEU A 127 0.85 6.97 -19.74
CA LEU A 127 2.27 6.73 -19.54
C LEU A 127 3.00 7.92 -20.16
N LEU A 128 3.76 8.66 -19.36
CA LEU A 128 4.59 9.77 -19.82
C LEU A 128 5.85 9.26 -20.57
N ILE A 129 5.72 8.16 -21.32
CA ILE A 129 6.82 7.54 -22.07
C ILE A 129 7.22 8.43 -23.27
N GLU A 130 6.26 9.19 -23.83
CA GLU A 130 6.52 10.08 -24.97
C GLU A 130 7.29 11.35 -24.58
N ARG A 131 7.11 11.84 -23.35
CA ARG A 131 7.91 12.98 -22.86
C ARG A 131 9.35 12.59 -22.55
N TYR A 132 9.61 11.36 -22.11
CA TYR A 132 10.98 10.89 -21.90
C TYR A 132 11.71 10.54 -23.21
N ARG A 133 11.01 9.99 -24.20
CA ARG A 133 11.59 9.64 -25.50
C ARG A 133 12.13 10.86 -26.28
N ASN A 134 11.55 12.04 -26.05
CA ASN A 134 11.85 13.26 -26.80
C ASN A 134 12.67 14.30 -26.00
N LEU A 135 13.24 13.93 -24.83
CA LEU A 135 14.16 14.80 -24.11
C LEU A 135 15.56 14.71 -24.75
N PRO A 136 16.14 15.83 -25.24
CA PRO A 136 17.50 15.83 -25.75
C PRO A 136 18.48 15.45 -24.62
N GLY A 137 19.21 14.34 -24.78
CA GLY A 137 20.32 13.95 -23.91
C GLY A 137 20.11 12.73 -22.99
N THR A 138 18.99 12.01 -23.06
CA THR A 138 18.83 10.79 -22.25
C THR A 138 19.16 9.53 -23.07
N HIS A 139 20.39 9.02 -22.92
CA HIS A 139 20.71 7.66 -23.34
C HIS A 139 20.03 6.68 -22.38
N ASN A 140 19.23 5.81 -22.98
CA ASN A 140 18.38 4.80 -22.39
C ASN A 140 19.17 3.84 -21.48
N THR A 141 19.31 4.17 -20.21
CA THR A 141 19.80 3.25 -19.16
C THR A 141 18.74 3.17 -18.06
N PRO A 142 18.15 1.99 -17.82
CA PRO A 142 17.22 1.82 -16.70
C PRO A 142 17.98 1.98 -15.37
N PRO A 143 17.34 2.52 -14.31
CA PRO A 143 17.97 2.65 -12.99
C PRO A 143 18.28 1.27 -12.39
N PRO A 144 19.29 1.17 -11.50
CA PRO A 144 19.71 -0.09 -10.88
C PRO A 144 18.63 -0.75 -10.03
#